data_AF-A0A0F9D6R5-F1
#
_entry.id   AF-A0A0F9D6R5-F1
#
_cell.length_a   1.000
_cell.length_b   1.000
_cell.length_c   1.000
_cell.angle_alpha   90.00
_cell.angle_beta   90.00
_cell.angle_gamma   90.00
#
_symmetry.space_group_name_H-M   'P 1'
#
loop_
_entity.id
_entity.type
_entity.pdbx_description
1 polymer ?
#
loop_
_entity_poly.entity_id
_entity_poly.type
_entity_poly.pdbx_seq_one_letter_code
_entity_poly.pdbx_strand_id
1 'polypeptide(L)'
;MGQTQRVSGRATSVFTDDDGIVNVVYHATHVVRVFPSGKIVLDTGGWRTVTTRTRMNQAANQFRLGYRVFQKDFGWFVEWKGETLPFDERTIALDN
;
A
#
# COMPACT_ATOMS: atom_id res chain seq x y z
N MET A 1 -6.91 15.95 14.46
CA MET A 1 -5.81 16.00 13.48
C MET A 1 -5.02 14.70 13.63
N GLY A 2 -5.15 13.78 12.67
CA GLY A 2 -4.72 12.39 12.80
C GLY A 2 -3.27 12.18 12.37
N GLN A 3 -2.54 11.45 13.22
CA GLN A 3 -1.14 11.03 13.09
C GLN A 3 -0.84 10.39 11.72
N THR A 4 -0.37 11.19 10.76
CA THR A 4 -0.11 10.79 9.37
C THR A 4 1.31 10.28 9.12
N GLN A 5 2.20 10.31 10.11
CA GLN A 5 3.65 10.12 9.87
C GLN A 5 4.24 8.79 10.33
N ARG A 6 3.51 7.94 11.07
CA ARG A 6 4.00 6.63 11.50
C ARG A 6 2.93 5.57 11.25
N VAL A 7 3.35 4.44 10.68
CA VAL A 7 2.56 3.20 10.74
C VAL A 7 2.59 2.72 12.19
N SER A 8 1.77 3.36 13.03
CA SER A 8 1.54 2.98 14.41
C SER A 8 0.02 2.93 14.62
N GLY A 9 -0.56 1.80 14.23
CA GLY A 9 -1.92 1.43 14.56
C GLY A 9 -1.91 0.02 15.12
N ARG A 10 -2.81 -0.28 16.06
CA ARG A 10 -2.93 -1.55 16.80
C ARG A 10 -3.00 -2.83 15.94
N ALA A 11 -3.01 -2.72 14.62
CA ALA A 11 -3.13 -3.81 13.66
C ALA A 11 -2.24 -3.64 12.41
N THR A 12 -1.21 -2.79 12.43
CA THR A 12 -0.28 -2.69 11.29
C THR A 12 1.13 -3.05 11.73
N SER A 13 1.69 -4.08 11.11
CA SER A 13 3.06 -4.56 11.34
C SER A 13 3.87 -4.36 10.07
N VAL A 14 5.11 -3.92 10.22
CA VAL A 14 6.05 -3.83 9.12
C VAL A 14 7.29 -4.61 9.47
N PHE A 15 7.68 -5.52 8.59
CA PHE A 15 8.90 -6.31 8.74
C PHE A 15 9.54 -6.51 7.37
N THR A 16 10.85 -6.68 7.38
CA THR A 16 11.62 -7.04 6.19
C THR A 16 11.96 -8.52 6.29
N ASP A 17 11.72 -9.26 5.21
CA ASP A 17 12.07 -10.67 5.10
C ASP A 17 13.57 -10.87 4.84
N ASP A 18 14.07 -12.10 4.96
CA ASP A 18 15.50 -12.41 4.74
C ASP A 18 15.92 -12.13 3.28
N ASP A 19 14.96 -12.27 2.36
CA ASP A 19 15.08 -11.88 0.94
C ASP A 19 15.12 -10.35 0.70
N GLY A 20 15.06 -9.52 1.74
CA GLY A 20 15.05 -8.06 1.63
C GLY A 20 13.70 -7.47 1.19
N ILE A 21 12.63 -8.27 1.23
CA ILE A 21 11.28 -7.84 0.86
C ILE A 21 10.62 -7.15 2.06
N VAL A 22 10.19 -5.91 1.87
CA VAL A 22 9.45 -5.17 2.91
C VAL A 22 7.97 -5.56 2.84
N ASN A 23 7.48 -6.17 3.92
CA ASN A 23 6.09 -6.59 4.07
C ASN A 23 5.38 -5.66 5.06
N VAL A 24 4.33 -5.00 4.60
CA VAL A 24 3.40 -4.24 5.44
C VAL A 24 2.13 -5.06 5.59
N VAL A 25 1.88 -5.53 6.79
CA VAL A 25 0.71 -6.34 7.14
C VAL A 25 -0.28 -5.49 7.90
N TYR A 26 -1.54 -5.51 7.47
CA TYR A 26 -2.67 -4.91 8.17
C TYR A 26 -3.68 -5.99 8.58
N HIS A 27 -3.94 -6.10 9.90
CA HIS A 27 -4.67 -7.17 10.58
C HIS A 27 -4.09 -8.59 10.33
N ALA A 28 -4.27 -9.12 9.13
CA ALA A 28 -3.77 -10.41 8.68
C ALA A 28 -3.53 -10.44 7.15
N THR A 29 -3.50 -9.26 6.52
CA THR A 29 -3.35 -9.11 5.07
C THR A 29 -2.09 -8.34 4.75
N HIS A 30 -1.29 -8.83 3.81
CA HIS A 30 -0.09 -8.16 3.33
C HIS A 30 -0.47 -7.04 2.37
N VAL A 31 -0.82 -5.87 2.91
CA VAL A 31 -1.37 -4.77 2.12
C VAL A 31 -0.36 -4.14 1.17
N VAL A 32 0.93 -4.18 1.51
CA VAL A 32 2.03 -3.69 0.67
C VAL A 32 3.19 -4.65 0.77
N ARG A 33 3.73 -5.05 -0.38
CA ARG A 33 4.98 -5.81 -0.49
C ARG A 33 5.90 -5.06 -1.41
N VAL A 34 7.09 -4.73 -0.94
CA VAL A 34 8.11 -4.04 -1.73
C VAL A 34 9.27 -5.00 -1.92
N PHE A 35 9.55 -5.32 -3.17
CA PHE A 35 10.66 -6.18 -3.54
C PHE A 35 11.93 -5.34 -3.73
N PRO A 36 13.11 -5.90 -3.45
CA PRO A 36 14.38 -5.23 -3.67
C PRO A 36 14.65 -4.91 -5.14
N SER A 37 13.98 -5.59 -6.08
CA SER A 37 14.02 -5.28 -7.52
C SER A 37 13.32 -3.97 -7.90
N GLY A 38 12.58 -3.34 -6.98
CA GLY A 38 11.78 -2.14 -7.24
C GLY A 38 10.30 -2.43 -7.55
N LYS A 39 9.90 -3.70 -7.57
CA LYS A 39 8.50 -4.12 -7.73
C LYS A 39 7.70 -3.85 -6.45
N ILE A 40 6.52 -3.28 -6.59
CA ILE A 40 5.60 -3.00 -5.47
C ILE A 40 4.29 -3.73 -5.72
N VAL A 41 3.84 -4.54 -4.78
CA VAL A 41 2.56 -5.24 -4.85
C VAL A 41 1.65 -4.73 -3.76
N LEU A 42 0.47 -4.24 -4.13
CA LEU A 42 -0.57 -3.77 -3.21
C LEU A 42 -1.70 -4.79 -3.20
N ASP A 43 -2.16 -5.20 -2.01
CA ASP A 43 -3.27 -6.14 -1.82
C ASP A 43 -4.30 -5.54 -0.86
N THR A 44 -5.56 -5.47 -1.26
CA THR A 44 -6.63 -4.92 -0.42
C THR A 44 -7.19 -5.92 0.59
N GLY A 45 -6.82 -7.20 0.51
CA GLY A 45 -7.39 -8.25 1.35
C GLY A 45 -8.83 -8.60 0.99
N GLY A 46 -9.36 -8.04 -0.10
CA GLY A 46 -10.79 -8.07 -0.44
C GLY A 46 -11.61 -6.97 0.25
N TRP A 47 -10.97 -6.12 1.06
CA TRP A 47 -11.63 -5.05 1.82
C TRP A 47 -11.16 -3.68 1.35
N ARG A 48 -11.92 -3.08 0.43
CA ARG A 48 -11.70 -1.70 -0.06
C ARG A 48 -12.32 -0.67 0.87
N THR A 49 -11.65 -0.42 1.99
CA THR A 49 -12.11 0.57 2.98
C THR A 49 -11.15 1.76 3.09
N VAL A 50 -11.65 2.90 3.54
CA VAL A 50 -10.84 4.12 3.72
C VAL A 50 -9.63 3.88 4.64
N THR A 51 -9.74 2.95 5.59
CA THR A 51 -8.63 2.55 6.46
C THR A 51 -7.54 1.82 5.69
N THR A 52 -7.88 0.83 4.84
CA THR A 52 -6.91 0.13 3.97
C THR A 52 -6.13 1.12 3.11
N ARG A 53 -6.83 2.06 2.45
CA ARG A 53 -6.20 3.13 1.65
C ARG A 53 -5.23 3.97 2.47
N THR A 54 -5.65 4.36 3.67
CA THR A 54 -4.83 5.20 4.55
C THR A 54 -3.55 4.48 4.97
N ARG A 55 -3.62 3.17 5.24
CA ARG A 55 -2.43 2.35 5.57
C ARG A 55 -1.49 2.18 4.38
N MET A 56 -2.02 1.93 3.18
CA MET A 56 -1.21 1.88 1.95
C MET A 56 -0.47 3.21 1.73
N ASN A 57 -1.17 4.35 1.86
CA ASN A 57 -0.53 5.66 1.71
C ASN A 57 0.48 5.97 2.82
N GLN A 58 0.26 5.49 4.04
CA GLN A 58 1.25 5.61 5.12
C GLN A 58 2.51 4.80 4.80
N ALA A 59 2.37 3.58 4.29
CA ALA A 59 3.50 2.78 3.83
C ALA A 59 4.25 3.47 2.68
N ALA A 60 3.54 4.00 1.69
CA ALA A 60 4.14 4.74 0.58
C ALA A 60 4.99 5.93 1.06
N ASN A 61 4.48 6.70 2.04
CA ASN A 61 5.21 7.82 2.62
C ASN A 61 6.40 7.36 3.47
N GLN A 62 6.23 6.31 4.28
CA GLN A 62 7.28 5.79 5.16
C GLN A 62 8.46 5.22 4.38
N PHE A 63 8.19 4.49 3.30
CA PHE A 63 9.20 3.86 2.45
C PHE A 63 9.56 4.68 1.21
N ARG A 64 9.01 5.90 1.07
CA ARG A 64 9.18 6.79 -0.08
C ARG A 64 8.99 6.07 -1.44
N LEU A 65 7.93 5.27 -1.54
CA LEU A 65 7.67 4.39 -2.69
C LEU A 65 7.13 5.13 -3.92
N GLY A 66 6.71 6.38 -3.75
CA GLY A 66 6.26 7.24 -4.86
C GLY A 66 4.91 6.85 -5.47
N TYR A 67 4.13 5.96 -4.84
CA TYR A 67 2.74 5.71 -5.22
C TYR A 67 1.76 6.38 -4.24
N ARG A 68 0.52 6.59 -4.69
CA ARG A 68 -0.58 7.10 -3.89
C ARG A 68 -1.89 6.44 -4.28
N VAL A 69 -2.56 5.83 -3.30
CA VAL A 69 -3.89 5.24 -3.46
C VAL A 69 -4.97 6.27 -3.13
N PHE A 70 -5.91 6.47 -4.04
CA PHE A 70 -7.05 7.36 -3.86
C PHE A 70 -8.34 6.71 -4.35
N GLN A 71 -9.47 7.26 -3.91
CA GLN A 71 -10.80 6.81 -4.36
C GLN A 71 -11.48 7.99 -5.02
N LYS A 72 -12.08 7.77 -6.19
CA LYS A 72 -12.80 8.78 -6.98
C LYS A 72 -13.99 8.10 -7.65
N ASP A 73 -15.17 8.73 -7.61
CA ASP A 73 -16.39 8.22 -8.27
C ASP A 73 -16.70 6.73 -7.96
N PHE A 74 -16.58 6.36 -6.68
CA PHE A 74 -16.68 4.98 -6.18
C PHE A 74 -15.59 3.99 -6.67
N GLY A 75 -14.78 4.35 -7.65
CA GLY A 75 -13.60 3.61 -8.10
C GLY A 75 -12.35 3.88 -7.27
N TRP A 76 -11.46 2.89 -7.21
CA TRP A 76 -10.15 3.01 -6.56
C TRP A 76 -9.07 3.16 -7.61
N PHE A 77 -8.09 4.01 -7.33
CA PHE A 77 -7.01 4.32 -8.27
C PHE A 77 -5.69 4.39 -7.52
N VAL A 78 -4.61 4.01 -8.20
CA VAL A 78 -3.24 4.17 -7.74
C VAL A 78 -2.52 5.11 -8.70
N GLU A 79 -2.07 6.24 -8.19
CA GLU A 79 -1.13 7.11 -8.88
C GLU A 79 0.29 6.60 -8.62
N TRP A 80 1.05 6.32 -9.67
CA TRP A 80 2.46 5.93 -9.56
C TRP A 80 3.24 6.50 -10.74
N LYS A 81 4.35 7.20 -10.46
CA LYS A 81 5.20 7.87 -11.47
C LYS A 81 4.46 8.81 -12.44
N GLY A 82 3.32 9.37 -12.02
CA GLY A 82 2.50 10.25 -12.86
C GLY A 82 1.46 9.50 -13.72
N GLU A 83 1.42 8.18 -13.66
CA GLU A 83 0.35 7.37 -14.25
C GLU A 83 -0.72 7.07 -13.21
N THR A 84 -1.99 7.07 -13.63
CA THR A 84 -3.12 6.65 -12.81
C THR A 84 -3.60 5.30 -13.27
N LEU A 85 -3.41 4.29 -12.42
CA LEU A 85 -3.82 2.91 -12.68
C LEU A 85 -5.12 2.60 -11.94
N PRO A 86 -6.10 1.96 -12.59
CA PRO A 86 -7.31 1.49 -11.91
C PRO A 86 -6.96 0.38 -10.91
N PHE A 87 -7.51 0.47 -9.71
CA PHE A 87 -7.35 -0.51 -8.64
C PHE A 87 -8.67 -1.22 -8.33
N ASP A 88 -9.29 -1.71 -9.40
CA ASP A 88 -10.58 -2.40 -9.36
C ASP A 88 -10.44 -3.90 -9.07
N GLU A 89 -9.20 -4.40 -9.00
CA GLU A 89 -8.86 -5.77 -8.60
C GLU A 89 -8.43 -5.87 -7.14
N ARG A 90 -8.39 -7.09 -6.61
CA ARG A 90 -7.95 -7.33 -5.23
C ARG A 90 -6.51 -6.89 -5.02
N THR A 91 -5.67 -7.13 -6.02
CA THR A 91 -4.22 -6.95 -5.96
C THR A 91 -3.76 -6.22 -7.22
N ILE A 92 -2.80 -5.31 -7.08
CA ILE A 92 -2.15 -4.64 -8.21
C ILE A 92 -0.64 -4.72 -8.01
N ALA A 93 0.10 -5.00 -9.09
CA ALA A 93 1.55 -4.97 -9.11
C ALA A 93 2.02 -3.77 -9.92
N LEU A 94 2.84 -2.93 -9.31
CA LEU A 94 3.56 -1.84 -9.92
C LEU A 94 4.98 -2.34 -10.19
N ASP A 95 5.32 -2.50 -11.45
CA ASP A 95 6.63 -2.93 -11.93
C ASP A 95 7.12 -1.87 -12.92
N ASN A 96 8.42 -1.60 -12.94
CA ASN A 96 9.03 -0.57 -13.78
C ASN A 96 9.72 -1.17 -15.00
#